data_AF-A0AAE6MGC8-F1
#
_entry.id   AF-A0AAE6MGC8-F1
#
_cell.length_a   1.000
_cell.length_b   1.000
_cell.length_c   1.000
_cell.angle_alpha   90.00
_cell.angle_beta   90.00
_cell.angle_gamma   90.00
#
_symmetry.space_group_name_H-M   'P 1'
#
loop_
_entity.id
_entity.type
_entity.pdbx_description
1 polymer ?
#
loop_
_entity_poly.entity_id
_entity_poly.type
_entity_poly.pdbx_seq_one_letter_code
_entity_poly.pdbx_strand_id
1 'polypeptide(L)'
;MITQNLNNSTATCITAGSLAQQSLQQMDEQQLPQNNDDVLMVRHADHWMAEAHERAIPLMLFGKFWHQGEVCILFADSNLGKSIVAVQVADGVSKGSGKYPFDVEAPAQPVLYCDFELTDKQFEARYSVDYEYHYHFGKNFYRAELNPDMELPHEFADFDDYLIYSLERSVLQTGAKVLVIDNLTYLRSETERAKDALPLMKQLKALKNKYNLSILVLAHTPKRDMAQPITRNDLQGSKMLMNFCDSAFAIGESKTDVNMRYLKQIKQRNTEQLYGEGNVCLCQIGKPYNFLKYEFVSFGKEWEQLSPQNDPEQEQIMANANELKQQGLTLRQIGQKLGISHQKADRLLKAYAKLNANV
;
A
#
# COMPACT_ATOMS: atom_id res chain seq x y z
N MET A 1 -87.32 -25.37 30.18
CA MET A 1 -87.97 -24.04 30.12
C MET A 1 -87.03 -23.03 30.76
N ILE A 2 -86.92 -21.90 30.08
CA ILE A 2 -86.10 -20.71 30.34
C ILE A 2 -86.38 -20.15 31.74
N THR A 3 -85.34 -19.76 32.50
CA THR A 3 -85.16 -18.37 33.00
C THR A 3 -83.94 -18.20 33.93
N GLN A 4 -83.14 -17.18 33.59
CA GLN A 4 -82.38 -16.25 34.44
C GLN A 4 -81.18 -16.77 35.25
N ASN A 5 -79.98 -16.35 34.83
CA ASN A 5 -78.93 -15.96 35.76
C ASN A 5 -78.23 -14.68 35.27
N LEU A 6 -77.98 -13.81 36.24
CA LEU A 6 -77.70 -12.39 36.10
C LEU A 6 -76.38 -12.08 35.39
N ASN A 7 -76.44 -11.05 34.54
CA ASN A 7 -75.29 -10.30 34.05
C ASN A 7 -74.50 -9.71 35.21
N ASN A 8 -73.24 -10.10 35.36
CA ASN A 8 -72.23 -9.32 36.06
C ASN A 8 -71.31 -8.67 35.01
N SER A 9 -71.55 -7.39 34.77
CA SER A 9 -70.62 -6.52 34.05
C SER A 9 -69.47 -6.14 34.97
N THR A 10 -68.27 -6.61 34.66
CA THR A 10 -67.04 -5.94 35.11
C THR A 10 -66.37 -5.36 33.88
N ALA A 11 -66.66 -4.08 33.63
CA ALA A 11 -65.91 -3.27 32.69
C ALA A 11 -64.47 -3.16 33.19
N THR A 12 -63.54 -3.79 32.48
CA THR A 12 -62.10 -3.62 32.71
C THR A 12 -61.73 -2.20 32.32
N CYS A 13 -61.56 -1.34 33.31
CA CYS A 13 -61.12 0.04 33.13
C CYS A 13 -59.66 0.02 32.66
N ILE A 14 -59.43 0.26 31.37
CA ILE A 14 -58.08 0.44 30.81
C ILE A 14 -57.59 1.79 31.32
N THR A 15 -56.65 1.77 32.27
CA THR A 15 -56.09 2.99 32.86
C THR A 15 -55.14 3.68 31.88
N ALA A 16 -55.10 5.02 31.90
CA ALA A 16 -54.16 5.79 31.08
C ALA A 16 -52.68 5.38 31.32
N GLY A 17 -52.36 4.89 32.53
CA GLY A 17 -51.04 4.35 32.87
C GLY A 17 -50.70 3.03 32.14
N SER A 18 -51.67 2.13 31.94
CA SER A 18 -51.43 0.89 31.19
C SER A 18 -51.29 1.12 29.69
N LEU A 19 -52.00 2.12 29.14
CA LEU A 19 -51.83 2.56 27.74
C LEU A 19 -50.49 3.28 27.53
N ALA A 20 -50.05 4.10 28.50
CA ALA A 20 -48.75 4.78 28.45
C ALA A 20 -47.58 3.80 28.56
N GLN A 21 -47.66 2.77 29.42
CA GLN A 21 -46.64 1.72 29.49
C GLN A 21 -46.61 0.82 28.25
N GLN A 22 -47.76 0.48 27.68
CA GLN A 22 -47.82 -0.23 26.40
C GLN A 22 -47.29 0.63 25.23
N SER A 23 -47.51 1.95 25.27
CA SER A 23 -47.00 2.88 24.26
C SER A 23 -45.49 3.09 24.39
N LEU A 24 -44.96 3.16 25.63
CA LEU A 24 -43.52 3.23 25.91
C LEU A 24 -42.81 1.93 25.52
N GLN A 25 -43.41 0.76 25.79
CA GLN A 25 -42.88 -0.53 25.32
C GLN A 25 -42.96 -0.69 23.80
N GLN A 26 -43.95 -0.09 23.13
CA GLN A 26 -44.06 -0.08 21.67
C GLN A 26 -43.13 0.93 20.99
N MET A 27 -42.60 1.92 21.72
CA MET A 27 -41.68 2.93 21.17
C MET A 27 -40.20 2.52 21.19
N ASP A 28 -39.82 1.51 22.00
CA ASP A 28 -38.42 1.02 22.10
C ASP A 28 -38.10 -0.19 21.21
N GLU A 29 -39.08 -0.76 20.50
CA GLU A 29 -38.87 -1.83 19.51
C GLU A 29 -39.19 -1.37 18.09
N GLN A 30 -38.58 -0.28 17.64
CA GLN A 30 -38.26 -0.20 16.21
C GLN A 30 -37.08 -1.13 15.95
N GLN A 31 -37.34 -2.43 15.92
CA GLN A 31 -36.38 -3.42 15.45
C GLN A 31 -36.02 -3.05 14.01
N LEU A 32 -34.87 -2.38 13.84
CA LEU A 32 -34.28 -2.14 12.52
C LEU A 32 -34.31 -3.48 11.78
N PRO A 33 -34.85 -3.53 10.54
CA PRO A 33 -34.97 -4.79 9.84
C PRO A 33 -33.60 -5.45 9.75
N GLN A 34 -33.46 -6.63 10.37
CA GLN A 34 -32.24 -7.45 10.31
C GLN A 34 -32.09 -8.12 8.94
N ASN A 35 -32.31 -7.37 7.86
CA ASN A 35 -32.13 -7.89 6.53
C ASN A 35 -30.65 -7.79 6.18
N ASN A 36 -29.90 -8.87 6.42
CA ASN A 36 -28.47 -8.95 6.13
C ASN A 36 -28.16 -9.07 4.63
N ASP A 37 -29.20 -9.18 3.78
CA ASP A 37 -29.09 -9.40 2.33
C ASP A 37 -29.22 -8.10 1.50
N ASP A 38 -29.40 -6.95 2.15
CA ASP A 38 -29.41 -5.65 1.46
C ASP A 38 -27.98 -5.10 1.31
N VAL A 39 -27.78 -4.20 0.32
CA VAL A 39 -26.51 -3.52 0.06
C VAL A 39 -26.02 -2.75 1.29
N LEU A 40 -26.93 -2.32 2.16
CA LEU A 40 -26.65 -1.64 3.41
C LEU A 40 -27.19 -2.44 4.60
N MET A 41 -26.28 -2.89 5.46
CA MET A 41 -26.65 -3.43 6.78
C MET A 41 -26.81 -2.27 7.76
N VAL A 42 -28.05 -1.99 8.18
CA VAL A 42 -28.34 -0.89 9.12
C VAL A 42 -28.62 -1.45 10.51
N ARG A 43 -27.75 -1.14 11.47
CA ARG A 43 -27.84 -1.53 12.89
C ARG A 43 -27.37 -0.37 13.77
N HIS A 44 -27.69 -0.41 15.06
CA HIS A 44 -27.20 0.58 16.03
C HIS A 44 -25.66 0.57 16.09
N ALA A 45 -25.03 1.74 16.27
CA ALA A 45 -23.57 1.84 16.31
C ALA A 45 -22.97 0.96 17.43
N ASP A 46 -23.61 0.91 18.60
CA ASP A 46 -23.16 0.08 19.72
C ASP A 46 -23.19 -1.43 19.40
N HIS A 47 -24.12 -1.87 18.55
CA HIS A 47 -24.16 -3.26 18.08
C HIS A 47 -22.91 -3.59 17.25
N TRP A 48 -22.52 -2.69 16.35
CA TRP A 48 -21.28 -2.85 15.58
C TRP A 48 -20.04 -2.85 16.47
N MET A 49 -20.03 -2.02 17.52
CA MET A 49 -18.93 -1.98 18.49
C MET A 49 -18.83 -3.27 19.29
N ALA A 50 -19.96 -3.83 19.75
CA ALA A 50 -20.01 -5.10 20.46
C ALA A 50 -19.52 -6.25 19.58
N GLU A 51 -19.98 -6.36 18.32
CA GLU A 51 -19.48 -7.37 17.38
C GLU A 51 -18.00 -7.17 17.02
N ALA A 52 -17.54 -5.92 16.90
CA ALA A 52 -16.13 -5.62 16.62
C ALA A 52 -15.22 -5.95 17.80
N HIS A 53 -15.71 -5.82 19.03
CA HIS A 53 -14.96 -6.14 20.25
C HIS A 53 -14.57 -7.62 20.33
N GLU A 54 -15.37 -8.51 19.75
CA GLU A 54 -15.08 -9.95 19.68
C GLU A 54 -14.03 -10.30 18.62
N ARG A 55 -13.69 -9.37 17.72
CA ARG A 55 -12.69 -9.58 16.67
C ARG A 55 -11.29 -9.34 17.21
N ALA A 56 -10.33 -10.14 16.74
CA ALA A 56 -8.93 -9.97 17.11
C ALA A 56 -8.40 -8.59 16.65
N ILE A 57 -7.58 -7.97 17.51
CA ILE A 57 -6.89 -6.73 17.16
C ILE A 57 -5.88 -7.03 16.03
N PRO A 58 -5.86 -6.25 14.94
CA PRO A 58 -4.90 -6.43 13.87
C PRO A 58 -3.45 -6.31 14.35
N LEU A 59 -2.66 -7.36 14.15
CA LEU A 59 -1.24 -7.40 14.54
C LEU A 59 -0.32 -6.83 13.44
N MET A 60 0.85 -6.33 13.82
CA MET A 60 1.85 -5.85 12.88
C MET A 60 2.45 -6.98 12.02
N LEU A 61 2.51 -6.74 10.71
CA LEU A 61 3.17 -7.61 9.71
C LEU A 61 4.49 -7.03 9.20
N PHE A 62 4.69 -5.72 9.31
CA PHE A 62 5.95 -5.06 8.96
C PHE A 62 6.11 -3.76 9.75
N GLY A 63 6.31 -3.88 11.06
CA GLY A 63 6.22 -2.77 12.00
C GLY A 63 4.94 -1.97 11.80
N LYS A 64 5.00 -0.66 12.03
CA LYS A 64 3.85 0.23 11.82
C LYS A 64 3.52 0.47 10.34
N PHE A 65 4.27 -0.07 9.38
CA PHE A 65 3.96 0.13 7.95
C PHE A 65 2.75 -0.67 7.50
N TRP A 66 2.50 -1.85 8.08
CA TRP A 66 1.46 -2.77 7.61
C TRP A 66 0.93 -3.69 8.72
N HIS A 67 -0.39 -3.80 8.82
CA HIS A 67 -1.10 -4.64 9.79
C HIS A 67 -1.95 -5.72 9.12
N GLN A 68 -2.33 -6.75 9.89
CA GLN A 68 -3.22 -7.80 9.42
C GLN A 68 -4.56 -7.25 8.90
N GLY A 69 -5.09 -7.88 7.85
CA GLY A 69 -6.38 -7.51 7.24
C GLY A 69 -6.33 -6.25 6.38
N GLU A 70 -5.16 -5.63 6.19
CA GLU A 70 -4.97 -4.46 5.33
C GLU A 70 -4.61 -4.85 3.89
N VAL A 71 -5.08 -4.07 2.92
CA VAL A 71 -4.40 -3.93 1.62
C VAL A 71 -3.35 -2.83 1.76
N CYS A 72 -2.07 -3.20 1.69
CA CYS A 72 -0.95 -2.27 1.74
C CYS A 72 -0.29 -2.12 0.37
N ILE A 73 0.10 -0.90 0.01
CA ILE A 73 0.88 -0.63 -1.19
C ILE A 73 2.32 -0.26 -0.82
N LEU A 74 3.29 -0.96 -1.40
CA LEU A 74 4.70 -0.58 -1.42
C LEU A 74 5.03 0.02 -2.79
N PHE A 75 5.48 1.27 -2.82
CA PHE A 75 5.85 1.91 -4.08
C PHE A 75 7.21 2.58 -4.04
N ALA A 76 7.90 2.56 -5.18
CA ALA A 76 9.23 3.15 -5.33
C ALA A 76 9.64 3.21 -6.79
N ASP A 77 10.64 4.03 -7.07
CA ASP A 77 11.32 4.04 -8.36
C ASP A 77 11.96 2.68 -8.65
N SER A 78 12.27 2.44 -9.92
CA SER A 78 12.94 1.21 -10.35
C SER A 78 14.31 1.08 -9.66
N ASN A 79 14.71 -0.16 -9.40
CA ASN A 79 16.01 -0.52 -8.82
C ASN A 79 16.27 -0.04 -7.38
N LEU A 80 15.26 0.48 -6.67
CA LEU A 80 15.40 0.77 -5.24
C LEU A 80 15.19 -0.45 -4.34
N GLY A 81 14.88 -1.64 -4.89
CA GLY A 81 14.80 -2.87 -4.09
C GLY A 81 13.44 -3.13 -3.44
N LYS A 82 12.32 -2.79 -4.12
CA LYS A 82 10.96 -3.13 -3.67
C LYS A 82 10.81 -4.62 -3.37
N SER A 83 11.18 -5.47 -4.32
CA SER A 83 11.13 -6.94 -4.17
C SER A 83 11.98 -7.44 -3.01
N ILE A 84 13.11 -6.78 -2.73
CA ILE A 84 13.98 -7.14 -1.60
C ILE A 84 13.22 -6.94 -0.28
N VAL A 85 12.54 -5.80 -0.11
CA VAL A 85 11.68 -5.54 1.05
C VAL A 85 10.51 -6.52 1.07
N ALA A 86 9.87 -6.78 -0.07
CA ALA A 86 8.72 -7.68 -0.14
C ALA A 86 9.05 -9.11 0.29
N VAL A 87 10.17 -9.67 -0.18
CA VAL A 87 10.63 -11.01 0.24
C VAL A 87 11.08 -11.01 1.71
N GLN A 88 11.72 -9.93 2.19
CA GLN A 88 12.07 -9.79 3.61
C GLN A 88 10.84 -9.79 4.51
N VAL A 89 9.78 -9.08 4.11
CA VAL A 89 8.48 -9.07 4.80
C VAL A 89 7.86 -10.46 4.77
N ALA A 90 7.79 -11.08 3.58
CA ALA A 90 7.21 -12.41 3.41
C ALA A 90 7.92 -13.46 4.27
N ASP A 91 9.26 -13.46 4.28
CA ASP A 91 10.05 -14.36 5.12
C ASP A 91 9.80 -14.12 6.61
N GLY A 92 9.83 -12.85 7.05
CA GLY A 92 9.58 -12.47 8.44
C GLY A 92 8.19 -12.90 8.93
N VAL A 93 7.16 -12.66 8.13
CA VAL A 93 5.77 -13.09 8.43
C VAL A 93 5.64 -14.61 8.43
N SER A 94 6.27 -15.31 7.47
CA SER A 94 6.23 -16.78 7.39
C SER A 94 6.81 -17.46 8.64
N LYS A 95 7.72 -16.77 9.33
CA LYS A 95 8.39 -17.19 10.56
C LYS A 95 7.81 -16.58 11.83
N GLY A 96 6.95 -15.57 11.71
CA GLY A 96 6.48 -14.78 12.86
C GLY A 96 7.63 -14.06 13.56
N SER A 97 8.64 -13.62 12.81
CA SER A 97 9.84 -12.98 13.36
C SER A 97 10.22 -11.74 12.56
N GLY A 98 10.12 -10.58 13.21
CA GLY A 98 10.65 -9.31 12.70
C GLY A 98 11.95 -8.92 13.37
N LYS A 99 12.57 -7.85 12.87
CA LYS A 99 13.68 -7.17 13.54
C LYS A 99 13.34 -5.71 13.65
N TYR A 100 13.58 -5.12 14.82
CA TYR A 100 13.40 -3.69 15.04
C TYR A 100 14.04 -2.86 13.91
N PRO A 101 13.34 -1.85 13.36
CA PRO A 101 12.01 -1.35 13.71
C PRO A 101 10.84 -1.98 12.90
N PHE A 102 11.12 -3.10 12.23
CA PHE A 102 10.22 -3.84 11.35
C PHE A 102 9.66 -5.08 12.05
N ASP A 103 9.08 -4.87 13.22
CA ASP A 103 8.56 -5.94 14.06
C ASP A 103 7.41 -6.71 13.38
N VAL A 104 7.36 -8.01 13.62
CA VAL A 104 6.24 -8.88 13.22
C VAL A 104 5.65 -9.40 14.53
N GLU A 105 4.46 -8.92 14.87
CA GLU A 105 3.74 -9.36 16.07
C GLU A 105 2.86 -10.58 15.78
N ALA A 106 2.46 -10.74 14.52
CA ALA A 106 1.63 -11.86 14.13
C ALA A 106 2.40 -13.18 14.24
N PRO A 107 1.74 -14.27 14.68
CA PRO A 107 2.36 -15.59 14.67
C PRO A 107 2.73 -16.01 13.25
N ALA A 108 3.66 -16.97 13.15
CA ALA A 108 4.06 -17.57 11.89
C ALA A 108 2.84 -18.04 11.10
N GLN A 109 2.67 -17.55 9.88
CA GLN A 109 1.51 -17.86 9.05
C GLN A 109 1.89 -18.05 7.58
N PRO A 110 1.13 -18.84 6.80
CA PRO A 110 1.45 -19.07 5.40
C PRO A 110 1.38 -17.80 4.55
N VAL A 111 2.43 -17.57 3.75
CA VAL A 111 2.59 -16.43 2.85
C VAL A 111 2.71 -16.93 1.41
N LEU A 112 1.92 -16.35 0.51
CA LEU A 112 2.03 -16.54 -0.92
C LEU A 112 2.64 -15.28 -1.55
N TYR A 113 3.84 -15.40 -2.10
CA TYR A 113 4.54 -14.35 -2.85
C TYR A 113 4.44 -14.64 -4.34
N CYS A 114 3.67 -13.82 -5.05
CA CYS A 114 3.51 -13.87 -6.49
C CYS A 114 4.58 -12.98 -7.14
N ASP A 115 5.59 -13.62 -7.70
CA ASP A 115 6.75 -13.01 -8.38
C ASP A 115 6.52 -13.03 -9.89
N PHE A 116 6.19 -11.87 -10.44
CA PHE A 116 5.88 -11.68 -11.87
C PHE A 116 7.04 -10.99 -12.61
N GLU A 117 8.15 -10.72 -11.94
CA GLU A 117 9.27 -9.97 -12.53
C GLU A 117 10.55 -10.80 -12.58
N LEU A 118 10.88 -11.57 -11.53
CA LEU A 118 12.15 -12.29 -11.47
C LEU A 118 12.03 -13.74 -11.92
N THR A 119 13.02 -14.18 -12.66
CA THR A 119 13.22 -15.61 -12.93
C THR A 119 13.72 -16.34 -11.68
N ASP A 120 13.53 -17.66 -11.66
CA ASP A 120 14.08 -18.57 -10.65
C ASP A 120 15.58 -18.34 -10.36
N LYS A 121 16.40 -18.15 -11.40
CA LYS A 121 17.85 -17.91 -11.27
C LYS A 121 18.17 -16.54 -10.70
N GLN A 122 17.39 -15.51 -11.06
CA GLN A 122 17.57 -14.18 -10.47
C GLN A 122 17.16 -14.15 -9.00
N PHE A 123 16.13 -14.92 -8.62
CA PHE A 123 15.74 -15.10 -7.23
C PHE A 123 16.81 -15.87 -6.45
N GLU A 124 17.31 -16.99 -7.00
CA GLU A 124 18.41 -17.77 -6.41
C GLU A 124 19.66 -16.91 -6.17
N ALA A 125 20.03 -16.06 -7.13
CA ALA A 125 21.17 -15.15 -7.00
C ALA A 125 21.04 -14.20 -5.80
N ARG A 126 19.83 -13.82 -5.40
CA ARG A 126 19.58 -12.96 -4.22
C ARG A 126 19.65 -13.73 -2.91
N TYR A 127 19.32 -15.02 -2.94
CA TYR A 127 19.12 -15.86 -1.76
C TYR A 127 20.04 -17.10 -1.71
N SER A 128 21.28 -16.94 -2.18
CA SER A 128 22.37 -17.92 -2.10
C SER A 128 23.72 -17.22 -2.04
N VAL A 129 24.80 -17.88 -1.62
CA VAL A 129 26.17 -17.45 -1.96
C VAL A 129 26.64 -18.29 -3.13
N ASP A 130 27.07 -17.60 -4.20
CA ASP A 130 27.61 -18.20 -5.43
C ASP A 130 26.75 -19.31 -6.06
N TYR A 131 25.42 -19.26 -5.89
CA TYR A 131 24.47 -20.30 -6.33
C TYR A 131 24.66 -21.68 -5.66
N GLU A 132 25.48 -21.76 -4.62
CA GLU A 132 25.79 -23.01 -3.91
C GLU A 132 25.23 -23.04 -2.49
N TYR A 133 25.35 -21.93 -1.74
CA TYR A 133 24.94 -21.88 -0.34
C TYR A 133 23.59 -21.16 -0.19
N HIS A 134 22.50 -21.88 -0.44
CA HIS A 134 21.14 -21.34 -0.42
C HIS A 134 20.66 -20.93 0.97
N TYR A 135 19.87 -19.85 1.01
CA TYR A 135 19.06 -19.52 2.17
C TYR A 135 17.90 -20.49 2.29
N HIS A 136 17.66 -20.99 3.50
CA HIS A 136 16.52 -21.88 3.78
C HIS A 136 15.31 -21.05 4.23
N PHE A 137 14.36 -20.88 3.32
CA PHE A 137 13.07 -20.26 3.60
C PHE A 137 12.21 -21.14 4.53
N GLY A 138 11.30 -20.50 5.28
CA GLY A 138 10.35 -21.21 6.13
C GLY A 138 9.36 -22.04 5.31
N LYS A 139 8.87 -23.16 5.86
CA LYS A 139 7.88 -24.04 5.20
C LYS A 139 6.57 -23.34 4.83
N ASN A 140 6.29 -22.22 5.49
CA ASN A 140 5.11 -21.38 5.30
C ASN A 140 5.26 -20.37 4.15
N PHE A 141 6.44 -20.26 3.53
CA PHE A 141 6.69 -19.32 2.45
C PHE A 141 6.58 -20.02 1.10
N TYR A 142 5.51 -19.71 0.36
CA TYR A 142 5.29 -20.13 -1.02
C TYR A 142 5.63 -19.01 -1.99
N ARG A 143 6.43 -19.31 -3.02
CA ARG A 143 6.69 -18.41 -4.15
C ARG A 143 5.97 -18.97 -5.39
N ALA A 144 5.24 -18.12 -6.09
CA ALA A 144 4.57 -18.43 -7.34
C ALA A 144 5.13 -17.54 -8.45
N GLU A 145 5.36 -18.13 -9.62
CA GLU A 145 5.72 -17.41 -10.86
C GLU A 145 4.58 -17.54 -11.86
N LEU A 146 4.53 -16.63 -12.85
CA LEU A 146 3.65 -16.83 -14.00
C LEU A 146 4.19 -17.96 -14.86
N ASN A 147 3.32 -18.88 -15.24
CA ASN A 147 3.66 -19.91 -16.20
C ASN A 147 3.79 -19.26 -17.60
N PRO A 148 4.98 -19.24 -18.23
CA PRO A 148 5.18 -18.60 -19.53
C PRO A 148 4.39 -19.29 -20.65
N ASP A 149 4.07 -20.57 -20.48
CA ASP A 149 3.30 -21.37 -21.45
C ASP A 149 1.80 -21.33 -21.16
N MET A 150 1.34 -20.37 -20.35
CA MET A 150 -0.07 -20.25 -20.00
C MET A 150 -0.87 -19.69 -21.18
N GLU A 151 -1.94 -20.39 -21.53
CA GLU A 151 -2.99 -19.91 -22.42
C GLU A 151 -4.22 -19.51 -21.59
N LEU A 152 -4.88 -18.41 -21.97
CA LEU A 152 -6.10 -17.95 -21.31
C LEU A 152 -7.22 -18.99 -21.57
N PRO A 153 -7.77 -19.64 -20.54
CA PRO A 153 -8.86 -20.59 -20.74
C PRO A 153 -10.12 -19.89 -21.27
N HIS A 154 -10.89 -20.57 -22.13
CA HIS A 154 -12.05 -20.01 -22.81
C HIS A 154 -13.18 -19.56 -21.87
N GLU A 155 -13.17 -20.04 -20.61
CA GLU A 155 -14.15 -19.69 -19.57
C GLU A 155 -13.93 -18.28 -18.98
N PHE A 156 -12.77 -17.66 -19.21
CA PHE A 156 -12.44 -16.34 -18.69
C PHE A 156 -12.52 -15.27 -19.77
N ALA A 157 -13.12 -14.14 -19.42
CA ALA A 157 -13.29 -13.01 -20.35
C ALA A 157 -11.94 -12.34 -20.67
N ASP A 158 -11.09 -12.21 -19.67
CA ASP A 158 -9.77 -11.60 -19.77
C ASP A 158 -8.77 -12.22 -18.77
N PHE A 159 -7.52 -11.77 -18.88
CA PHE A 159 -6.43 -12.22 -18.03
C PHE A 159 -6.61 -11.81 -16.56
N ASP A 160 -7.24 -10.66 -16.27
CA ASP A 160 -7.41 -10.17 -14.91
C ASP A 160 -8.36 -11.08 -14.13
N ASP A 161 -9.48 -11.47 -14.74
CA ASP A 161 -10.43 -12.43 -14.17
C ASP A 161 -9.76 -13.80 -13.94
N TYR A 162 -8.96 -14.28 -14.90
CA TYR A 162 -8.25 -15.54 -14.76
C TYR A 162 -7.16 -15.49 -13.67
N LEU A 163 -6.48 -14.35 -13.54
CA LEU A 163 -5.49 -14.15 -12.51
C LEU A 163 -6.14 -14.15 -11.12
N ILE A 164 -7.24 -13.43 -10.94
CA ILE A 164 -7.96 -13.40 -9.65
C ILE A 164 -8.41 -14.80 -9.26
N TYR A 165 -8.95 -15.57 -10.21
CA TYR A 165 -9.28 -16.97 -9.99
C TYR A 165 -8.05 -17.81 -9.59
N SER A 166 -6.93 -17.62 -10.29
CA SER A 166 -5.68 -18.34 -10.00
C SER A 166 -5.12 -17.99 -8.62
N LEU A 167 -5.14 -16.71 -8.24
CA LEU A 167 -4.75 -16.24 -6.91
C LEU A 167 -5.63 -16.85 -5.82
N GLU A 168 -6.94 -16.85 -6.01
CA GLU A 168 -7.89 -17.46 -5.06
C GLU A 168 -7.61 -18.95 -4.88
N ARG A 169 -7.41 -19.68 -5.98
CA ARG A 169 -7.06 -21.09 -5.95
C ARG A 169 -5.74 -21.34 -5.20
N SER A 170 -4.70 -20.56 -5.48
CA SER A 170 -3.40 -20.68 -4.81
C SER A 170 -3.49 -20.37 -3.32
N VAL A 171 -4.28 -19.37 -2.92
CA VAL A 171 -4.57 -19.04 -1.52
C VAL A 171 -5.22 -20.24 -0.81
N LEU A 172 -6.23 -20.85 -1.44
CA LEU A 172 -6.91 -22.03 -0.88
C LEU A 172 -5.99 -23.25 -0.76
N GLN A 173 -5.17 -23.51 -1.78
CA GLN A 173 -4.25 -24.65 -1.82
C GLN A 173 -3.13 -24.55 -0.77
N THR A 174 -2.61 -23.34 -0.56
CA THR A 174 -1.50 -23.10 0.38
C THR A 174 -1.98 -22.79 1.79
N GLY A 175 -3.25 -22.43 1.96
CA GLY A 175 -3.76 -21.88 3.22
C GLY A 175 -3.21 -20.49 3.55
N ALA A 176 -2.72 -19.75 2.55
CA ALA A 176 -2.14 -18.42 2.72
C ALA A 176 -3.06 -17.47 3.49
N LYS A 177 -2.48 -16.76 4.46
CA LYS A 177 -3.11 -15.63 5.16
C LYS A 177 -2.56 -14.30 4.71
N VAL A 178 -1.39 -14.33 4.08
CA VAL A 178 -0.75 -13.16 3.51
C VAL A 178 -0.47 -13.40 2.03
N LEU A 179 -0.88 -12.45 1.20
CA LEU A 179 -0.64 -12.43 -0.24
C LEU A 179 0.26 -11.24 -0.57
N VAL A 180 1.35 -11.48 -1.27
CA VAL A 180 2.26 -10.45 -1.76
C VAL A 180 2.28 -10.52 -3.29
N ILE A 181 2.03 -9.39 -3.96
CA ILE A 181 1.98 -9.30 -5.43
C ILE A 181 3.10 -8.38 -5.91
N ASP A 182 4.11 -8.95 -6.57
CA ASP A 182 5.26 -8.24 -7.13
C ASP A 182 5.37 -8.46 -8.64
N ASN A 183 4.98 -7.52 -9.51
CA ASN A 183 4.41 -6.19 -9.30
C ASN A 183 3.08 -6.11 -10.06
N LEU A 184 2.16 -5.22 -9.64
CA LEU A 184 0.90 -4.93 -10.35
C LEU A 184 1.07 -4.56 -11.83
N THR A 185 2.26 -4.15 -12.25
CA THR A 185 2.48 -3.60 -13.60
C THR A 185 2.40 -4.68 -14.67
N TYR A 186 2.69 -5.94 -14.34
CA TYR A 186 2.48 -7.07 -15.25
C TYR A 186 0.99 -7.28 -15.56
N LEU A 187 0.10 -6.73 -14.72
CA LEU A 187 -1.35 -6.84 -14.85
C LEU A 187 -1.93 -5.76 -15.76
N ARG A 188 -1.07 -5.00 -16.47
CA ARG A 188 -1.50 -3.91 -17.34
C ARG A 188 -0.73 -3.93 -18.64
N SER A 189 -1.45 -4.00 -19.74
CA SER A 189 -0.95 -3.68 -21.07
C SER A 189 -0.30 -2.29 -21.05
N GLU A 190 0.88 -2.14 -21.67
CA GLU A 190 1.64 -0.87 -21.75
C GLU A 190 0.83 0.32 -22.32
N THR A 191 -0.35 0.05 -22.88
CA THR A 191 -1.19 0.99 -23.62
C THR A 191 -2.24 1.72 -22.77
N GLU A 192 -2.58 1.27 -21.55
CA GLU A 192 -3.80 1.76 -20.88
C GLU A 192 -3.56 2.47 -19.53
N ARG A 193 -4.26 3.60 -19.39
CA ARG A 193 -4.05 4.62 -18.35
C ARG A 193 -4.54 4.12 -16.99
N ALA A 194 -4.25 4.91 -15.96
CA ALA A 194 -4.71 4.77 -14.57
C ALA A 194 -6.21 4.42 -14.30
N LYS A 195 -7.08 4.39 -15.31
CA LYS A 195 -8.51 4.04 -15.18
C LYS A 195 -8.74 2.53 -14.94
N ASP A 196 -7.83 1.68 -15.40
CA ASP A 196 -8.02 0.22 -15.43
C ASP A 196 -7.44 -0.48 -14.17
N ALA A 197 -6.94 0.30 -13.22
CA ALA A 197 -6.49 -0.16 -11.91
C ALA A 197 -7.60 -0.65 -10.97
N LEU A 198 -8.80 -0.12 -11.18
CA LEU A 198 -9.89 -0.17 -10.20
C LEU A 198 -10.56 -1.54 -10.10
N PRO A 199 -10.87 -2.22 -11.22
CA PRO A 199 -11.51 -3.53 -11.17
C PRO A 199 -10.67 -4.52 -10.37
N LEU A 200 -9.38 -4.60 -10.68
CA LEU A 200 -8.44 -5.45 -9.98
C LEU A 200 -8.37 -5.13 -8.47
N MET A 201 -8.24 -3.86 -8.08
CA MET A 201 -8.20 -3.51 -6.65
C MET A 201 -9.50 -3.83 -5.91
N LYS A 202 -10.66 -3.75 -6.59
CA LYS A 202 -11.95 -4.19 -6.03
C LYS A 202 -11.98 -5.71 -5.84
N GLN A 203 -11.50 -6.47 -6.84
CA GLN A 203 -11.41 -7.93 -6.76
C GLN A 203 -10.44 -8.37 -5.66
N LEU A 204 -9.27 -7.73 -5.54
CA LEU A 204 -8.32 -7.99 -4.44
C LEU A 204 -8.94 -7.68 -3.07
N LYS A 205 -9.72 -6.61 -2.94
CA LYS A 205 -10.48 -6.33 -1.70
C LYS A 205 -11.55 -7.37 -1.41
N ALA A 206 -12.27 -7.83 -2.44
CA ALA A 206 -13.25 -8.89 -2.28
C ALA A 206 -12.58 -10.17 -1.79
N LEU A 207 -11.45 -10.55 -2.39
CA LEU A 207 -10.64 -11.69 -1.98
C LEU A 207 -10.14 -11.54 -0.53
N LYS A 208 -9.64 -10.34 -0.19
CA LYS A 208 -9.23 -9.98 1.17
C LYS A 208 -10.35 -10.25 2.18
N ASN A 209 -11.54 -9.73 1.92
CA ASN A 209 -12.67 -9.84 2.84
C ASN A 209 -13.19 -11.28 2.91
N LYS A 210 -13.25 -11.99 1.78
CA LYS A 210 -13.73 -13.37 1.68
C LYS A 210 -12.87 -14.35 2.47
N TYR A 211 -11.54 -14.16 2.46
CA TYR A 211 -10.60 -15.09 3.09
C TYR A 211 -9.84 -14.53 4.29
N ASN A 212 -10.18 -13.31 4.72
CA ASN A 212 -9.49 -12.56 5.77
C ASN A 212 -7.97 -12.46 5.52
N LEU A 213 -7.61 -12.04 4.30
CA LEU A 213 -6.20 -11.93 3.89
C LEU A 213 -5.61 -10.59 4.33
N SER A 214 -4.29 -10.56 4.40
CA SER A 214 -3.50 -9.32 4.35
C SER A 214 -2.80 -9.29 3.00
N ILE A 215 -2.95 -8.21 2.23
CA ILE A 215 -2.41 -8.13 0.88
C ILE A 215 -1.37 -7.02 0.79
N LEU A 216 -0.12 -7.35 0.41
CA LEU A 216 0.92 -6.38 0.06
C LEU A 216 1.05 -6.33 -1.46
N VAL A 217 1.00 -5.13 -2.00
CA VAL A 217 0.95 -4.89 -3.43
C VAL A 217 2.09 -3.96 -3.82
N LEU A 218 2.98 -4.42 -4.71
CA LEU A 218 4.09 -3.61 -5.18
C LEU A 218 3.65 -2.82 -6.41
N ALA A 219 4.04 -1.55 -6.45
CA ALA A 219 3.74 -0.64 -7.54
C ALA A 219 4.97 0.20 -7.91
N HIS A 220 5.06 0.58 -9.18
CA HIS A 220 6.05 1.57 -9.61
C HIS A 220 5.59 2.99 -9.30
N THR A 221 6.55 3.90 -9.18
CA THR A 221 6.34 5.34 -9.28
C THR A 221 6.76 5.82 -10.66
N PRO A 222 6.12 6.87 -11.22
CA PRO A 222 6.69 7.57 -12.35
C PRO A 222 8.01 8.22 -11.91
N LYS A 223 8.90 8.50 -12.86
CA LYS A 223 10.14 9.24 -12.57
C LYS A 223 9.83 10.53 -11.80
N ARG A 224 10.30 10.60 -10.56
CA ARG A 224 10.08 11.71 -9.63
C ARG A 224 11.27 12.67 -9.62
N ASP A 225 11.00 13.89 -9.17
CA ASP A 225 12.04 14.83 -8.78
C ASP A 225 12.61 14.46 -7.40
N MET A 226 13.89 14.08 -7.36
CA MET A 226 14.58 13.64 -6.13
C MET A 226 14.86 14.79 -5.15
N ALA A 227 14.63 16.04 -5.54
CA ALA A 227 14.68 17.19 -4.65
C ALA A 227 13.37 17.38 -3.85
N GLN A 228 12.34 16.60 -4.15
CA GLN A 228 11.03 16.70 -3.49
C GLN A 228 10.78 15.52 -2.54
N PRO A 229 10.11 15.75 -1.40
CA PRO A 229 9.61 14.69 -0.52
C PRO A 229 8.73 13.67 -1.25
N ILE A 230 8.72 12.40 -0.81
CA ILE A 230 7.76 11.41 -1.32
C ILE A 230 6.40 11.69 -0.71
N THR A 231 5.40 11.83 -1.56
CA THR A 231 4.02 12.07 -1.15
C THR A 231 3.11 11.00 -1.74
N ARG A 232 1.85 11.03 -1.29
CA ARG A 232 0.79 10.20 -1.87
C ARG A 232 0.54 10.44 -3.36
N ASN A 233 1.01 11.57 -3.92
CA ASN A 233 0.81 11.89 -5.33
C ASN A 233 1.82 11.19 -6.25
N ASP A 234 2.88 10.61 -5.68
CA ASP A 234 3.98 10.02 -6.45
C ASP A 234 3.71 8.57 -6.88
N LEU A 235 2.64 7.94 -6.39
CA LEU A 235 2.23 6.60 -6.83
C LEU A 235 1.75 6.63 -8.30
N GLN A 236 2.37 5.80 -9.16
CA GLN A 236 1.99 5.70 -10.57
C GLN A 236 0.57 5.14 -10.69
N GLY A 237 -0.21 5.65 -11.64
CA GLY A 237 -1.53 5.06 -11.91
C GLY A 237 -2.65 5.54 -10.99
N SER A 238 -2.52 6.73 -10.38
CA SER A 238 -3.54 7.63 -9.80
C SER A 238 -3.71 7.62 -8.27
N LYS A 239 -4.15 8.80 -7.78
CA LYS A 239 -4.77 9.01 -6.45
C LYS A 239 -5.79 7.93 -6.08
N MET A 240 -6.39 7.23 -7.05
CA MET A 240 -7.36 6.19 -6.76
C MET A 240 -6.74 4.96 -6.12
N LEU A 241 -5.59 4.44 -6.58
CA LEU A 241 -4.95 3.29 -5.92
C LEU A 241 -4.72 3.57 -4.42
N MET A 242 -4.25 4.79 -4.12
CA MET A 242 -4.08 5.27 -2.76
C MET A 242 -5.41 5.36 -1.98
N ASN A 243 -6.54 5.63 -2.63
CA ASN A 243 -7.85 5.59 -1.98
C ASN A 243 -8.30 4.17 -1.65
N PHE A 244 -7.88 3.17 -2.44
CA PHE A 244 -8.26 1.77 -2.24
C PHE A 244 -7.40 1.07 -1.19
N CYS A 245 -6.13 1.38 -1.02
CA CYS A 245 -5.36 0.73 0.04
C CYS A 245 -5.77 1.20 1.45
N ASP A 246 -5.53 0.38 2.46
CA ASP A 246 -5.71 0.75 3.86
C ASP A 246 -4.45 1.47 4.37
N SER A 247 -3.28 0.99 3.96
CA SER A 247 -1.96 1.56 4.26
C SER A 247 -1.09 1.66 3.00
N ALA A 248 -0.07 2.51 3.05
CA ALA A 248 0.94 2.62 2.00
C ALA A 248 2.25 3.16 2.54
N PHE A 249 3.35 2.66 1.99
CA PHE A 249 4.69 3.15 2.27
C PHE A 249 5.55 3.14 1.02
N ALA A 250 6.63 3.90 1.07
CA ALA A 250 7.50 4.12 -0.07
C ALA A 250 8.96 3.92 0.27
N ILE A 251 9.75 3.58 -0.76
CA ILE A 251 11.21 3.59 -0.69
C ILE A 251 11.72 4.82 -1.44
N GLY A 252 12.52 5.63 -0.76
CA GLY A 252 13.28 6.71 -1.35
C GLY A 252 14.76 6.38 -1.47
N GLU A 253 15.38 6.99 -2.47
CA GLU A 253 16.84 7.03 -2.60
C GLU A 253 17.38 8.17 -1.74
N SER A 254 18.39 7.91 -0.91
CA SER A 254 19.12 8.98 -0.24
C SER A 254 20.22 9.52 -1.15
N LYS A 255 20.41 10.85 -1.13
CA LYS A 255 21.50 11.54 -1.83
C LYS A 255 22.71 11.82 -0.94
N THR A 256 22.62 11.51 0.36
CA THR A 256 23.78 11.59 1.26
C THR A 256 24.75 10.44 1.05
N ASP A 257 24.24 9.26 0.66
CA ASP A 257 25.03 8.07 0.34
C ASP A 257 24.33 7.24 -0.74
N VAL A 258 25.08 6.88 -1.78
CA VAL A 258 24.60 6.12 -2.95
C VAL A 258 24.01 4.75 -2.59
N ASN A 259 24.43 4.17 -1.47
CA ASN A 259 23.97 2.87 -0.97
C ASN A 259 22.80 2.97 0.00
N MET A 260 22.44 4.20 0.41
CA MET A 260 21.42 4.43 1.41
C MET A 260 20.05 4.66 0.77
N ARG A 261 19.05 4.04 1.38
CA ARG A 261 17.63 4.15 1.02
C ARG A 261 16.86 4.50 2.28
N TYR A 262 15.64 5.01 2.12
CA TYR A 262 14.78 5.26 3.26
C TYR A 262 13.37 4.73 3.04
N LEU A 263 12.76 4.22 4.11
CA LEU A 263 11.34 3.84 4.12
C LEU A 263 10.52 4.96 4.78
N LYS A 264 9.43 5.36 4.11
CA LYS A 264 8.51 6.40 4.57
C LYS A 264 7.06 5.92 4.53
N GLN A 265 6.33 6.11 5.62
CA GLN A 265 4.87 5.94 5.67
C GLN A 265 4.18 7.05 4.88
N ILE A 266 3.28 6.65 4.00
CA ILE A 266 2.52 7.54 3.11
C ILE A 266 1.04 7.56 3.50
N LYS A 267 0.51 6.42 3.94
CA LYS A 267 -0.87 6.27 4.39
C LYS A 267 -0.95 5.21 5.48
N GLN A 268 -1.80 5.48 6.48
CA GLN A 268 -2.06 4.59 7.60
C GLN A 268 -3.49 4.80 8.09
N ARG A 269 -4.16 3.72 8.50
CA ARG A 269 -5.51 3.75 9.10
C ARG A 269 -5.52 3.22 10.53
N ASN A 270 -4.72 2.20 10.80
CA ASN A 270 -4.73 1.51 12.10
C ASN A 270 -3.72 2.07 13.11
N THR A 271 -2.84 3.00 12.69
CA THR A 271 -1.78 3.53 13.55
C THR A 271 -1.53 5.01 13.26
N GLU A 272 -0.94 5.71 14.24
CA GLU A 272 -0.43 7.07 14.03
C GLU A 272 0.81 7.05 13.12
N GLN A 273 1.03 8.14 12.39
CA GLN A 273 2.21 8.25 11.54
C GLN A 273 3.47 8.30 12.42
N LEU A 274 4.28 7.25 12.34
CA LEU A 274 5.57 7.17 13.03
C LEU A 274 6.73 7.44 12.08
N TYR A 275 6.66 6.93 10.84
CA TYR A 275 7.74 6.99 9.86
C TYR A 275 7.46 8.04 8.77
N GLY A 276 7.12 9.25 9.20
CA GLY A 276 6.86 10.40 8.33
C GLY A 276 8.12 11.17 7.96
N GLU A 277 7.95 12.41 7.47
CA GLU A 277 9.04 13.28 6.99
C GLU A 277 10.14 13.52 8.02
N GLY A 278 9.78 13.60 9.30
CA GLY A 278 10.74 13.86 10.38
C GLY A 278 11.40 12.61 10.97
N ASN A 279 11.03 11.40 10.53
CA ASN A 279 11.43 10.15 11.18
C ASN A 279 11.43 8.95 10.21
N VAL A 280 11.97 9.13 9.01
CA VAL A 280 12.09 8.04 8.02
C VAL A 280 13.08 6.98 8.49
N CYS A 281 12.88 5.72 8.10
CA CYS A 281 13.82 4.64 8.43
C CYS A 281 14.93 4.58 7.39
N LEU A 282 16.15 5.00 7.74
CA LEU A 282 17.32 4.89 6.87
C LEU A 282 17.84 3.46 6.89
N CYS A 283 18.08 2.92 5.70
CA CYS A 283 18.47 1.54 5.48
C CYS A 283 19.57 1.43 4.42
N GLN A 284 20.32 0.35 4.46
CA GLN A 284 21.21 -0.07 3.38
C GLN A 284 20.77 -1.44 2.86
N ILE A 285 21.04 -1.70 1.58
CA ILE A 285 20.83 -3.03 1.01
C ILE A 285 22.09 -3.85 1.27
N GLY A 286 21.94 -4.94 2.03
CA GLY A 286 23.02 -5.84 2.39
C GLY A 286 22.63 -7.29 2.09
N LYS A 287 23.62 -8.16 1.94
CA LYS A 287 23.42 -9.61 1.79
C LYS A 287 24.19 -10.34 2.90
N PRO A 288 23.75 -10.23 4.16
CA PRO A 288 24.38 -10.96 5.24
C PRO A 288 24.30 -12.46 4.98
N TYR A 289 25.46 -13.07 4.82
CA TYR A 289 25.62 -14.45 4.37
C TYR A 289 24.93 -14.68 3.02
N ASN A 290 23.75 -15.27 3.01
CA ASN A 290 23.04 -15.69 1.80
C ASN A 290 21.66 -15.04 1.65
N PHE A 291 21.33 -13.97 2.39
CA PHE A 291 20.00 -13.35 2.34
C PHE A 291 20.06 -11.84 2.02
N LEU A 292 19.76 -11.47 0.78
CA LEU A 292 19.70 -10.07 0.36
C LEU A 292 18.48 -9.38 0.98
N LYS A 293 18.71 -8.31 1.75
CA LYS A 293 17.69 -7.63 2.54
C LYS A 293 18.00 -6.14 2.77
N TYR A 294 17.01 -5.43 3.31
CA TYR A 294 17.20 -4.12 3.92
C TYR A 294 17.70 -4.25 5.35
N GLU A 295 18.79 -3.56 5.66
CA GLU A 295 19.37 -3.44 6.98
C GLU A 295 19.12 -2.03 7.52
N PHE A 296 18.38 -1.94 8.62
CA PHE A 296 18.13 -0.67 9.29
C PHE A 296 19.43 -0.09 9.85
N VAL A 297 19.65 1.20 9.62
CA VAL A 297 20.82 1.94 10.10
C VAL A 297 20.41 2.87 11.22
N SER A 298 19.48 3.78 10.94
CA SER A 298 19.03 4.80 11.89
C SER A 298 17.72 5.44 11.43
N PHE A 299 17.15 6.28 12.28
CA PHE A 299 16.11 7.22 11.85
C PHE A 299 16.74 8.50 11.33
N GLY A 300 16.04 9.19 10.44
CA GLY A 300 16.46 10.48 9.91
C GLY A 300 15.29 11.32 9.43
N LYS A 301 15.61 12.53 8.97
CA LYS A 301 14.63 13.40 8.32
C LYS A 301 14.74 13.24 6.81
N GLU A 302 13.61 13.17 6.13
CA GLU A 302 13.56 12.98 4.68
C GLU A 302 14.27 14.11 3.94
N TRP A 303 14.06 15.37 4.34
CA TRP A 303 14.68 16.53 3.68
C TRP A 303 16.21 16.52 3.72
N GLU A 304 16.83 15.83 4.68
CA GLU A 304 18.28 15.64 4.74
C GLU A 304 18.76 14.61 3.71
N GLN A 305 17.86 13.78 3.17
CA GLN A 305 18.15 12.73 2.19
C GLN A 305 17.87 13.15 0.75
N LEU A 306 17.18 14.28 0.54
CA LEU A 306 16.82 14.77 -0.78
C LEU A 306 18.03 15.42 -1.47
N SER A 307 17.96 15.54 -2.79
CA SER A 307 18.90 16.42 -3.51
C SER A 307 18.80 17.85 -2.96
N PRO A 308 19.93 18.53 -2.68
CA PRO A 308 19.90 19.94 -2.34
C PRO A 308 19.11 20.70 -3.41
N GLN A 309 18.06 21.45 -3.01
CA GLN A 309 17.35 22.33 -3.94
C GLN A 309 18.30 23.37 -4.55
N ASN A 310 19.38 23.67 -3.82
CA ASN A 310 20.44 24.59 -4.15
C ASN A 310 21.74 23.80 -4.26
N ASP A 311 21.91 23.02 -5.32
CA ASP A 311 23.26 22.64 -5.73
C ASP A 311 24.00 23.94 -6.07
N PRO A 312 25.03 24.36 -5.32
CA PRO A 312 25.74 25.61 -5.56
C PRO A 312 26.25 25.68 -7.00
N GLU A 313 26.59 24.53 -7.59
CA GLU A 313 27.00 24.43 -8.98
C GLU A 313 25.83 24.75 -9.94
N GLN A 314 24.62 24.27 -9.65
CA GLN A 314 23.43 24.65 -10.43
C GLN A 314 23.05 26.11 -10.24
N GLU A 315 23.11 26.66 -9.03
CA GLU A 315 22.85 28.09 -8.78
C GLU A 315 23.86 28.96 -9.55
N GLN A 316 25.14 28.58 -9.53
CA GLN A 316 26.19 29.24 -10.28
C GLN A 316 25.92 29.15 -11.80
N ILE A 317 25.59 27.96 -12.32
CA ILE A 317 25.27 27.77 -13.74
C ILE A 317 24.02 28.56 -14.14
N MET A 318 23.02 28.64 -13.26
CA MET A 318 21.77 29.37 -13.48
C MET A 318 22.01 30.89 -13.47
N ALA A 319 22.80 31.40 -12.52
CA ALA A 319 23.23 32.79 -12.46
C ALA A 319 24.06 33.17 -13.70
N ASN A 320 25.04 32.33 -14.07
CA ASN A 320 25.86 32.53 -15.28
C ASN A 320 25.00 32.51 -16.56
N ALA A 321 24.01 31.62 -16.65
CA ALA A 321 23.09 31.58 -17.79
C ALA A 321 22.27 32.87 -17.91
N ASN A 322 21.81 33.42 -16.78
CA ASN A 322 21.11 34.70 -16.74
C ASN A 322 22.01 35.88 -17.11
N GLU A 323 23.25 35.92 -16.62
CA GLU A 323 24.23 36.97 -16.97
C GLU A 323 24.51 36.98 -18.48
N LEU A 324 24.78 35.80 -19.06
CA LEU A 324 24.97 35.66 -20.51
C LEU A 324 23.72 36.06 -21.30
N LYS A 325 22.52 35.83 -20.75
CA LYS A 325 21.27 36.27 -21.37
C LYS A 325 21.11 37.79 -21.33
N GLN A 326 21.48 38.44 -20.22
CA GLN A 326 21.50 39.90 -20.09
C GLN A 326 22.52 40.55 -21.02
N GLN A 327 23.64 39.87 -21.30
CA GLN A 327 24.62 40.24 -22.33
C GLN A 327 24.10 40.06 -23.77
N GLY A 328 22.85 39.62 -23.97
CA GLY A 328 22.21 39.52 -25.28
C GLY A 328 22.44 38.21 -26.03
N LEU A 329 23.06 37.20 -25.41
CA LEU A 329 23.33 35.93 -26.09
C LEU A 329 22.05 35.13 -26.35
N THR A 330 22.05 34.40 -27.47
CA THR A 330 20.99 33.44 -27.80
C THR A 330 21.10 32.16 -26.96
N LEU A 331 20.00 31.43 -26.82
CA LEU A 331 19.96 30.16 -26.05
C LEU A 331 20.99 29.13 -26.54
N ARG A 332 21.28 29.10 -27.85
CA ARG A 332 22.31 28.21 -28.43
C ARG A 332 23.72 28.62 -28.01
N GLN A 333 24.01 29.91 -28.00
CA GLN A 333 25.32 30.44 -27.57
C GLN A 333 25.53 30.26 -26.07
N ILE A 334 24.48 30.45 -25.26
CA ILE A 334 24.49 30.16 -23.82
C ILE A 334 24.79 28.67 -23.59
N GLY A 335 24.10 27.79 -24.31
CA GLY A 335 24.35 26.35 -24.24
C GLY A 335 25.79 25.97 -24.58
N GLN A 336 26.34 26.53 -25.66
CA GLN A 336 27.74 26.29 -26.05
C GLN A 336 28.74 26.78 -25.00
N LYS A 337 28.55 27.99 -24.45
CA LYS A 337 29.46 28.55 -23.43
C LYS A 337 29.43 27.76 -22.11
N LEU A 338 28.28 27.23 -21.74
CA LEU A 338 28.08 26.51 -20.47
C LEU A 338 28.20 24.99 -20.61
N GLY A 339 28.49 24.47 -21.80
CA GLY A 339 28.58 23.02 -22.04
C GLY A 339 27.23 22.27 -21.88
N ILE A 340 26.11 22.96 -22.09
CA ILE A 340 24.75 22.42 -21.91
C ILE A 340 23.91 22.54 -23.19
N SER A 341 22.84 21.76 -23.28
CA SER A 341 21.90 21.89 -24.41
C SER A 341 21.11 23.21 -24.35
N HIS A 342 20.71 23.75 -25.51
CA HIS A 342 19.89 24.97 -25.56
C HIS A 342 18.55 24.82 -24.81
N GLN A 343 18.00 23.60 -24.73
CA GLN A 343 16.80 23.30 -23.95
C GLN A 343 17.04 23.35 -22.43
N LYS A 344 18.23 22.94 -21.98
CA LYS A 344 18.64 23.06 -20.57
C LYS A 344 18.85 24.54 -20.22
N ALA A 345 19.45 25.32 -21.11
CA ALA A 345 19.59 26.78 -20.95
C ALA A 345 18.22 27.49 -20.82
N ASP A 346 17.24 27.14 -21.66
CA ASP A 346 15.88 27.69 -21.58
C ASP A 346 15.18 27.35 -20.24
N ARG A 347 15.31 26.10 -19.78
CA ARG A 347 14.77 25.67 -18.47
C ARG A 347 15.39 26.44 -17.31
N LEU A 348 16.71 26.63 -17.31
CA LEU A 348 17.43 27.38 -16.27
C LEU A 348 16.97 28.84 -16.19
N LEU A 349 16.82 29.51 -17.33
CA LEU A 349 16.35 30.90 -17.36
C LEU A 349 14.91 31.04 -16.85
N LYS A 350 14.03 30.08 -17.18
CA LYS A 350 12.65 30.03 -16.65
C LYS A 350 12.62 29.77 -15.15
N ALA A 351 13.51 28.91 -14.64
CA ALA A 351 13.64 28.65 -13.21
C ALA A 351 14.15 29.90 -12.47
N TYR A 352 15.17 30.58 -12.99
CA TYR A 352 15.71 31.82 -12.44
C TYR A 352 14.66 32.94 -12.36
N ALA A 353 13.84 33.10 -13.41
CA ALA A 353 12.77 34.09 -13.43
C ALA A 353 11.68 33.79 -12.38
N LYS A 354 11.35 32.51 -12.14
CA LYS A 354 10.38 32.11 -11.10
C LYS A 354 10.90 32.35 -9.68
N LEU A 355 12.18 32.07 -9.43
CA LEU A 355 12.82 32.31 -8.14
C LEU A 355 12.81 33.80 -7.77
N ASN A 356 13.07 34.68 -8.74
CA ASN A 356 13.15 36.12 -8.52
C ASN A 356 11.80 36.85 -8.69
N ALA A 357 10.73 36.17 -9.08
CA ALA A 357 9.38 36.75 -9.16
C ALA A 357 8.57 36.63 -7.85
N ASN A 358 9.08 35.88 -6.87
CA ASN A 358 8.46 35.66 -5.56
C ASN A 358 9.16 36.46 -4.43
N VAL A 359 9.96 37.48 -4.78
CA VAL A 359 10.62 38.42 -3.86
C VAL A 359 9.95 39.77 -3.93
#